data_AF-A0A450U360-F1
#
_entry.id   AF-A0A450U360-F1
#
_cell.length_a   1.000
_cell.length_b   1.000
_cell.length_c   1.000
_cell.angle_alpha   90.00
_cell.angle_beta   90.00
_cell.angle_gamma   90.00
#
_symmetry.space_group_name_H-M   'P 1'
#
loop_
_entity.id
_entity.type
_entity.pdbx_description
1 polymer ?
#
loop_
_entity_poly.entity_id
_entity_poly.type
_entity_poly.pdbx_seq_one_letter_code
_entity_poly.pdbx_strand_id
1 'polypeptide(L)' 'MTIAAVDEILSSALRQPEMERARIATLLIASLDVPIDRENDSAWEQEIDKRLHEIDTGTVTCIPWEKVRERLYQNAHVRR' A
#
# COMPACT_ATOMS: atom_id res chain seq x y z
N MET A 1 8.96 26.22 -14.80
CA MET A 1 7.65 25.56 -14.61
C MET A 1 7.12 25.97 -13.26
N THR A 2 6.03 26.74 -13.22
CA THR A 2 5.39 27.13 -11.96
C THR A 2 4.67 25.91 -11.40
N ILE A 3 5.14 25.44 -10.25
CA ILE A 3 4.39 24.53 -9.39
C ILE A 3 3.07 25.25 -9.07
N ALA A 4 1.94 24.77 -9.58
CA ALA A 4 0.66 25.18 -9.00
C ALA A 4 0.71 24.82 -7.50
N ALA A 5 0.29 25.72 -6.62
CA ALA A 5 0.34 25.46 -5.19
C ALA A 5 -0.43 24.17 -4.89
N VAL A 6 0.10 23.30 -4.04
CA VAL A 6 -0.47 21.96 -3.75
C VAL A 6 -1.97 22.05 -3.44
N ASP A 7 -2.38 23.11 -2.74
CA ASP A 7 -3.78 23.39 -2.39
C ASP A 7 -4.67 23.62 -3.61
N GLU A 8 -4.17 24.26 -4.67
CA GLU A 8 -4.93 24.50 -5.91
C GLU A 8 -5.17 23.19 -6.67
N ILE A 9 -4.15 22.34 -6.76
CA ILE A 9 -4.22 21.02 -7.39
C ILE A 9 -5.21 20.14 -6.61
N LEU A 10 -5.08 20.09 -5.29
CA LEU A 10 -5.97 19.34 -4.42
C LEU A 10 -7.41 19.84 -4.54
N SER A 11 -7.62 21.15 -4.49
CA SER A 11 -8.94 21.77 -4.64
C SER A 11 -9.59 21.43 -5.98
N SER A 12 -8.79 21.39 -7.06
CA SER A 12 -9.27 20.98 -8.40
C SER A 12 -9.62 19.50 -8.47
N ALA A 13 -8.78 18.63 -7.91
CA ALA A 13 -9.01 17.19 -7.87
C ALA A 13 -10.27 16.85 -7.06
N LEU A 14 -10.48 17.49 -5.91
CA LEU A 14 -11.64 17.24 -5.05
C LEU A 14 -12.97 17.65 -5.67
N ARG A 15 -12.99 18.56 -6.65
CA ARG A 15 -14.20 18.94 -7.41
C ARG A 15 -14.60 17.92 -8.48
N GLN A 16 -13.75 16.94 -8.78
CA GLN A 16 -14.06 15.93 -9.80
C GLN A 16 -15.10 14.91 -9.30
N PRO A 17 -15.82 14.23 -10.22
CA PRO A 17 -16.64 13.07 -9.90
C PRO A 17 -15.82 11.97 -9.20
N GLU A 18 -16.49 11.12 -8.41
CA GLU A 18 -15.85 10.08 -7.60
C GLU A 18 -14.87 9.20 -8.39
N MET A 19 -15.27 8.74 -9.59
CA MET A 19 -14.42 7.91 -10.43
C MET A 19 -13.14 8.63 -10.87
N GLU A 20 -13.22 9.91 -11.23
CA GLU A 20 -12.04 10.68 -11.65
C GLU A 20 -11.14 11.00 -10.46
N ARG A 21 -11.69 11.23 -9.27
CA ARG A 21 -10.88 11.36 -8.06
C ARG A 21 -10.10 10.08 -7.77
N ALA A 22 -10.75 8.93 -7.88
CA ALA A 22 -10.09 7.64 -7.72
C ALA A 22 -8.98 7.45 -8.76
N ARG A 23 -9.24 7.80 -10.03
CA ARG A 23 -8.25 7.74 -11.12
C ARG A 23 -7.04 8.62 -10.85
N ILE A 24 -7.26 9.87 -10.41
CA ILE A 24 -6.19 10.81 -10.05
C ILE A 24 -5.37 10.24 -8.89
N ALA A 25 -6.02 9.73 -7.83
CA ALA A 25 -5.32 9.14 -6.68
C ALA A 25 -4.46 7.95 -7.10
N THR A 26 -4.98 7.04 -7.94
CA THR A 26 -4.22 5.91 -8.47
C THR A 26 -2.98 6.35 -9.24
N LEU A 27 -3.12 7.33 -10.14
CA LEU A 27 -1.99 7.83 -10.92
C LEU A 27 -0.95 8.54 -10.06
N LEU A 28 -1.37 9.29 -9.04
CA LEU A 28 -0.46 9.92 -8.09
C LEU A 28 0.30 8.88 -7.27
N ILE A 29 -0.38 7.85 -6.76
CA ILE A 29 0.28 6.75 -6.03
C ILE A 29 1.28 6.04 -6.94
N ALA A 30 0.88 5.68 -8.16
CA ALA A 30 1.77 5.05 -9.13
C ALA A 30 2.97 5.93 -9.50
N SER A 31 2.83 7.26 -9.45
CA SER A 31 3.96 8.16 -9.69
C SER A 31 4.99 8.18 -8.57
N LEU A 32 4.63 7.66 -7.39
CA LEU A 32 5.53 7.48 -6.25
C LEU A 32 6.24 6.13 -6.28
N ASP A 33 5.81 5.20 -7.12
CA ASP A 33 6.50 3.94 -7.32
C ASP A 33 7.82 4.22 -8.05
N VAL A 34 8.86 4.44 -7.25
CA VAL A 34 10.24 4.50 -7.74
C VAL A 34 10.58 3.13 -8.33
N PRO A 35 11.31 3.03 -9.46
CA PRO A 35 11.76 1.74 -9.96
C PRO A 35 12.41 0.94 -8.83
N ILE A 36 11.75 -0.16 -8.48
CA ILE A 36 12.22 -1.07 -7.45
C ILE A 36 13.53 -1.67 -7.96
N ASP A 37 14.55 -1.67 -7.10
CA ASP A 37 15.77 -2.39 -7.41
C ASP A 37 15.41 -3.85 -7.66
N ARG A 38 15.85 -4.43 -8.78
CA ARG A 38 15.55 -5.83 -9.13
C ARG A 38 15.98 -6.80 -8.04
N GLU A 39 16.95 -6.41 -7.22
CA GLU A 39 17.38 -7.16 -6.05
C GLU A 39 16.29 -7.23 -4.96
N ASN A 40 15.51 -6.16 -4.76
CA ASN A 40 14.38 -6.16 -3.82
C ASN A 40 13.26 -7.08 -4.29
N ASP A 41 12.91 -7.06 -5.59
CA ASP A 41 11.87 -7.95 -6.14
C ASP A 41 12.24 -9.42 -5.93
N SER A 42 13.49 -9.79 -6.21
CA SER A 42 13.97 -11.16 -5.99
C SER A 42 13.99 -11.56 -4.51
N ALA A 43 14.37 -10.65 -3.62
CA ALA A 43 14.33 -10.91 -2.18
C ALA A 43 12.89 -11.11 -1.67
N TRP A 44 11.92 -10.39 -2.22
CA TRP A 44 10.50 -10.56 -1.90
C TRP A 44 9.95 -11.89 -2.42
N GLU A 45 10.28 -12.29 -3.65
CA GLU A 45 9.89 -13.60 -4.18
C GLU A 45 10.42 -14.74 -3.29
N GLN A 46 11.71 -14.69 -2.92
CA GLN A 46 12.31 -15.69 -2.03
C GLN A 46 11.63 -15.76 -0.66
N GLU A 47 11.28 -14.61 -0.07
CA GLU A 47 10.59 -14.57 1.23
C GLU A 47 9.15 -15.11 1.11
N ILE A 48 8.44 -14.85 0.00
CA ILE A 48 7.11 -15.41 -0.23
C ILE A 48 7.18 -16.94 -0.32
N ASP A 49 8.09 -17.48 -1.14
CA ASP A 49 8.27 -18.92 -1.29
C ASP A 49 8.62 -19.59 0.04
N LYS A 50 9.52 -18.99 0.80
CA LYS A 50 9.89 -19.46 2.14
C LYS A 50 8.67 -19.48 3.07
N ARG A 51 7.88 -18.41 3.12
CA ARG A 51 6.70 -18.33 4.02
C ARG A 51 5.61 -19.32 3.63
N LEU A 52 5.37 -19.52 2.34
CA LEU A 52 4.45 -20.55 1.87
C LEU A 52 4.90 -21.92 2.35
N HIS A 53 6.19 -22.24 2.17
CA HIS A 53 6.75 -23.50 2.64
C HIS A 53 6.57 -23.68 4.16
N GLU A 54 6.92 -22.67 4.96
CA GLU A 54 6.77 -22.72 6.41
C GLU A 54 5.31 -22.95 6.87
N ILE A 55 4.34 -22.39 6.13
CA ILE A 55 2.91 -22.60 6.38
C ILE A 55 2.52 -24.03 6.01
N ASP A 56 2.91 -24.49 4.82
CA ASP A 56 2.55 -25.81 4.28
C ASP A 56 3.14 -26.95 5.13
N THR A 57 4.34 -26.78 5.66
CA THR A 57 4.99 -27.75 6.57
C THR A 57 4.54 -27.62 8.02
N GLY A 58 3.77 -26.58 8.36
CA GLY A 58 3.39 -26.27 9.73
C GLY A 58 4.58 -25.87 10.61
N THR A 59 5.69 -25.42 10.02
CA THR A 59 6.84 -24.86 10.75
C THR A 59 6.45 -23.60 11.52
N VAL A 60 5.44 -22.87 11.06
CA VAL A 60 4.89 -21.68 11.74
C VAL A 60 3.43 -21.85 12.11
N THR A 61 3.04 -21.29 13.26
CA THR A 61 1.63 -21.18 13.67
C THR A 61 1.05 -19.87 13.16
N CYS A 62 0.15 -19.94 12.18
CA CYS A 62 -0.54 -18.77 11.66
C CYS A 62 -1.46 -18.11 12.70
N ILE A 63 -1.54 -16.78 12.64
CA ILE A 63 -2.49 -16.00 13.42
C ILE A 63 -3.68 -15.66 12.52
N PRO A 64 -4.94 -15.80 12.98
CA PRO A 64 -6.11 -15.35 12.22
C PRO A 64 -6.00 -13.88 11.81
N TRP A 65 -6.39 -13.58 10.57
CA TRP A 65 -6.30 -12.23 9.99
C TRP A 65 -7.01 -11.19 10.85
N GLU A 66 -8.15 -11.53 11.44
CA GLU A 66 -8.95 -10.65 12.28
C GLU A 66 -8.15 -10.12 13.48
N LYS A 67 -7.32 -10.98 14.08
CA LYS A 67 -6.45 -10.60 15.21
C LYS A 67 -5.31 -9.69 14.76
N VAL A 68 -4.72 -9.96 13.60
CA VAL A 68 -3.66 -9.11 13.03
C VAL A 68 -4.22 -7.72 12.69
N ARG A 69 -5.37 -7.69 12.01
CA ARG A 69 -6.09 -6.48 11.63
C ARG A 69 -6.49 -5.65 12.84
N GLU A 70 -7.01 -6.26 13.90
CA GLU A 70 -7.35 -5.58 15.15
C GLU A 70 -6.12 -4.88 15.75
N ARG A 71 -4.99 -5.58 15.87
CA ARG A 71 -3.73 -5.01 16.38
C ARG A 71 -3.23 -3.86 15.53
N LEU A 72 -3.32 -3.96 14.20
CA LEU A 72 -2.93 -2.89 13.28
C LEU A 72 -3.75 -1.62 13.53
N TYR A 73 -5.07 -1.75 13.68
CA TYR A 73 -5.94 -0.60 13.94
C TYR A 73 -5.84 -0.05 15.38
N GLN A 74 -5.38 -0.84 16.34
CA GLN A 74 -5.06 -0.35 17.68
C GLN A 74 -3.77 0.50 17.67
N ASN A 75 -2.78 0.10 16.88
CA ASN A 75 -1.45 0.74 16.85
C ASN A 75 -1.38 1.94 15.91
N ALA A 76 -2.14 1.91 14.81
CA ALA A 76 -2.32 3.09 13.99
C ALA A 76 -3.37 3.96 14.70
N HIS A 77 -3.05 5.19 15.12
CA HIS A 77 -4.04 6.16 15.59
C HIS A 77 -5.00 6.61 14.45
N VAL A 78 -5.48 5.67 13.64
CA VAL A 78 -6.43 5.86 12.56
C VAL A 78 -7.80 5.90 13.21
N ARG A 79 -8.13 7.08 13.74
CA ARG A 79 -9.51 7.43 14.06
C ARG A 79 -10.27 7.46 12.74
N ARG A 80 -11.26 6.58 12.61
CA ARG A 80 -12.19 6.60 11.49
C ARG A 80 -12.93 7.94 11.42
#